data_AF-A0A101J568-F1
#
_entry.id   AF-A0A101J568-F1
#
_cell.length_a   1.000
_cell.length_b   1.000
_cell.length_c   1.000
_cell.angle_alpha   90.00
_cell.angle_beta   90.00
_cell.angle_gamma   90.00
#
_symmetry.space_group_name_H-M   'P 1'
#
loop_
_entity.id
_entity.type
_entity.pdbx_description
1 polymer ?
#
loop_
_entity_poly.entity_id
_entity_poly.type
_entity_poly.pdbx_seq_one_letter_code
_entity_poly.pdbx_strand_id
1 'polypeptide(L)'
;MNDTKTGSEELRARYMQVVTEMVDRWAEGKPLNTDSGKANGYFRLTAWLLEYLLLNNSLPQGVHPMPEGRDRFDRTEPSFPVDFDSLTDGFVLPE
;
A
#
# COMPACT_ATOMS: atom_id res chain seq x y z
N MET A 1 -3.34 -0.44 30.08
CA MET A 1 -2.51 0.14 28.99
C MET A 1 -2.10 -0.89 27.92
N ASN A 2 -2.63 -2.12 27.94
CA ASN A 2 -2.33 -3.14 26.91
C ASN A 2 -3.41 -3.26 25.83
N ASP A 3 -4.65 -2.84 26.11
CA ASP A 3 -5.79 -3.11 25.21
C ASP A 3 -5.76 -2.27 23.92
N THR A 4 -5.25 -1.04 23.98
CA THR A 4 -5.13 -0.16 22.81
C THR A 4 -4.00 -0.58 21.85
N LYS A 5 -2.94 -1.20 22.37
CA LYS A 5 -1.82 -1.66 21.54
C LYS A 5 -2.20 -2.92 20.76
N THR A 6 -2.84 -3.88 21.43
CA THR A 6 -3.32 -5.12 20.80
C THR A 6 -4.37 -4.83 19.73
N GLY A 7 -5.35 -3.96 20.01
CA GLY A 7 -6.38 -3.59 19.02
C GLY A 7 -5.80 -2.90 17.78
N SER A 8 -4.74 -2.10 17.94
CA SER A 8 -4.03 -1.47 16.81
C SER A 8 -3.24 -2.47 15.98
N GLU A 9 -2.63 -3.49 16.60
CA GLU A 9 -1.87 -4.54 15.90
C GLU A 9 -2.81 -5.47 15.13
N GLU A 10 -3.97 -5.82 15.69
CA GLU A 10 -5.01 -6.62 15.02
C GLU A 10 -5.63 -5.89 13.83
N LEU A 11 -5.95 -4.60 13.97
CA LEU A 11 -6.45 -3.79 12.86
C LEU A 11 -5.40 -3.68 11.74
N ARG A 12 -4.13 -3.45 12.11
CA ARG A 12 -3.02 -3.43 11.16
C ARG A 12 -2.88 -4.74 10.41
N ALA A 13 -3.02 -5.88 11.08
CA ALA A 13 -2.95 -7.20 10.44
C ALA A 13 -4.10 -7.41 9.44
N ARG A 14 -5.33 -7.04 9.81
CA ARG A 14 -6.51 -7.09 8.92
C ARG A 14 -6.32 -6.23 7.68
N TYR A 15 -5.91 -4.97 7.85
CA TYR A 15 -5.64 -4.10 6.70
C TYR A 15 -4.46 -4.56 5.86
N MET A 16 -3.41 -5.13 6.46
CA MET A 16 -2.27 -5.63 5.70
C MET A 16 -2.69 -6.70 4.68
N GLN A 17 -3.65 -7.57 5.01
CA GLN A 17 -4.15 -8.57 4.06
C GLN A 17 -4.79 -7.91 2.83
N VAL A 18 -5.73 -7.00 3.07
CA VAL A 18 -6.44 -6.27 2.00
C VAL A 18 -5.48 -5.42 1.17
N VAL A 19 -4.56 -4.71 1.81
CA VAL A 19 -3.55 -3.90 1.12
C VAL A 19 -2.63 -4.77 0.27
N THR A 20 -2.22 -5.94 0.76
CA THR A 20 -1.37 -6.85 -0.02
C THR A 20 -2.09 -7.29 -1.29
N GLU A 21 -3.36 -7.68 -1.19
CA GLU A 21 -4.17 -8.09 -2.33
C GLU A 21 -4.36 -6.96 -3.35
N MET A 22 -4.66 -5.74 -2.89
CA MET A 22 -4.75 -4.56 -3.76
C MET A 22 -3.46 -4.31 -4.54
N VAL A 23 -2.32 -4.37 -3.85
CA VAL A 23 -1.02 -4.05 -4.45
C VAL A 23 -0.52 -5.19 -5.34
N ASP A 24 -0.83 -6.45 -5.01
CA ASP A 24 -0.56 -7.59 -5.89
C ASP A 24 -1.35 -7.46 -7.20
N ARG A 25 -2.67 -7.16 -7.14
CA ARG A 25 -3.48 -6.89 -8.35
C ARG A 25 -2.95 -5.70 -9.15
N TRP A 26 -2.56 -4.62 -8.48
CA TRP A 26 -1.93 -3.47 -9.14
C TRP A 26 -0.60 -3.85 -9.83
N ALA A 27 0.17 -4.79 -9.26
CA ALA A 27 1.46 -5.19 -9.78
C ALA A 27 1.39 -6.15 -10.98
N GLU A 28 0.22 -6.73 -11.26
CA GLU A 28 0.04 -7.67 -12.37
C GLU A 28 0.45 -7.05 -13.72
N GLY A 29 1.26 -7.79 -14.48
CA GLY A 29 1.76 -7.37 -15.78
C GLY A 29 2.80 -6.24 -15.76
N LYS A 30 3.15 -5.67 -14.60
CA LYS A 30 4.21 -4.67 -14.49
C LYS A 30 5.60 -5.32 -14.51
N PRO A 31 6.63 -4.63 -15.05
CA PRO A 31 8.00 -5.12 -14.98
C PRO A 31 8.46 -5.33 -13.55
N LEU A 32 9.11 -6.47 -13.31
CA LEU A 32 9.66 -6.81 -12.00
C LEU A 32 11.04 -6.19 -11.83
N ASN A 33 11.29 -5.70 -10.61
CA ASN A 33 12.63 -5.34 -10.18
C ASN A 33 13.45 -6.62 -9.92
N THR A 34 14.65 -6.70 -10.47
CA THR A 34 15.54 -7.88 -10.35
C THR A 34 15.93 -8.20 -8.92
N ASP A 35 15.97 -7.17 -8.07
CA ASP A 35 16.50 -7.28 -6.72
C ASP A 35 15.45 -7.75 -5.70
N SER A 36 14.19 -7.40 -5.95
CA SER A 36 13.08 -7.67 -5.03
C SER A 36 12.06 -8.67 -5.57
N GLY A 37 12.07 -8.95 -6.88
CA GLY A 37 11.06 -9.78 -7.53
C GLY A 37 9.66 -9.15 -7.55
N LYS A 38 9.53 -7.88 -7.18
CA LYS A 38 8.26 -7.13 -7.15
C LYS A 38 8.31 -5.94 -8.11
N ALA A 39 7.14 -5.43 -8.49
CA ALA A 39 7.05 -4.21 -9.30
C ALA A 39 7.70 -3.02 -8.59
N ASN A 40 8.31 -2.10 -9.34
CA ASN A 40 8.82 -0.85 -8.76
C ASN A 40 7.70 -0.08 -8.05
N GLY A 41 7.94 0.37 -6.82
CA GLY A 41 6.93 1.05 -6.02
C GLY A 41 5.99 0.12 -5.24
N TYR A 42 6.05 -1.20 -5.41
CA TYR A 42 5.21 -2.17 -4.68
C TYR A 42 5.23 -1.91 -3.17
N PHE A 43 6.40 -1.96 -2.54
CA PHE A 43 6.50 -1.79 -1.09
C PHE A 43 6.13 -0.39 -0.61
N ARG A 44 6.40 0.64 -1.42
CA ARG A 44 6.01 2.02 -1.10
C ARG A 44 4.49 2.18 -1.11
N LEU A 45 3.84 1.62 -2.13
CA LEU A 45 2.38 1.65 -2.24
C LEU A 45 1.73 0.84 -1.12
N THR A 46 2.27 -0.34 -0.78
CA THR A 46 1.82 -1.13 0.38
C THR A 46 1.92 -0.32 1.68
N ALA A 47 3.07 0.30 1.95
CA ALA A 47 3.27 1.07 3.17
C ALA A 47 2.33 2.27 3.26
N TRP A 48 2.19 3.01 2.15
CA TRP A 48 1.34 4.19 2.07
C TRP A 48 -0.14 3.84 2.24
N LEU A 49 -0.63 2.79 1.56
CA LEU A 49 -2.01 2.32 1.71
C LEU A 49 -2.29 1.91 3.15
N LEU A 50 -1.41 1.12 3.76
CA LEU A 50 -1.59 0.69 5.15
C LEU A 50 -1.68 1.88 6.11
N GLU A 51 -0.80 2.87 5.96
CA GLU A 51 -0.85 4.09 6.76
C GLU A 51 -2.13 4.88 6.53
N TYR A 52 -2.55 5.03 5.27
CA TYR A 52 -3.79 5.72 4.92
C TYR A 52 -5.01 5.06 5.57
N LEU A 53 -5.13 3.73 5.48
CA LEU A 53 -6.25 2.99 6.05
C LEU A 53 -6.26 3.10 7.59
N LEU A 54 -5.10 2.98 8.23
CA LEU A 54 -4.99 3.12 9.69
C LEU A 54 -5.38 4.52 10.18
N LEU A 55 -5.08 5.57 9.40
CA LEU A 55 -5.38 6.95 9.77
C LEU A 55 -6.83 7.33 9.47
N ASN A 56 -7.38 6.89 8.35
CA ASN A 56 -8.65 7.39 7.81
C ASN A 56 -9.80 6.40 7.91
N ASN A 57 -9.53 5.13 8.23
CA ASN A 57 -10.53 4.05 8.25
C ASN A 57 -11.43 4.05 7.00
N SER A 58 -10.84 4.33 5.84
CA SER A 58 -11.54 4.46 4.56
C SER A 58 -10.58 4.21 3.40
N LEU A 59 -11.13 3.79 2.26
CA LEU A 59 -10.35 3.59 1.03
C LEU A 59 -10.00 4.97 0.41
N PRO A 60 -8.76 5.15 -0.08
CA PRO A 60 -8.40 6.35 -0.83
C PRO A 60 -9.17 6.43 -2.15
N GLN A 61 -9.36 7.64 -2.66
CA GLN A 61 -10.12 7.90 -3.90
C GLN A 61 -9.37 8.87 -4.80
N GLY A 62 -9.59 8.78 -6.11
CA GLY A 62 -8.99 9.63 -7.13
C GLY A 62 -7.54 9.29 -7.48
N VAL A 63 -6.92 10.15 -8.28
CA VAL A 63 -5.53 10.00 -8.73
C VAL A 63 -4.60 10.83 -7.86
N HIS A 64 -3.66 10.18 -7.16
CA HIS A 64 -2.65 10.86 -6.35
C HIS A 64 -1.24 10.48 -6.75
N PRO A 65 -0.27 11.41 -6.67
CA PRO A 65 1.13 11.07 -6.83
C PRO A 65 1.61 10.31 -5.58
N MET A 66 2.21 9.14 -5.80
CA MET A 66 2.97 8.47 -4.75
C MET A 66 4.20 9.30 -4.39
N PRO A 67 4.51 9.52 -3.10
CA PRO A 67 5.71 10.22 -2.69
C PRO A 67 6.98 9.61 -3.27
N GLU A 68 7.98 10.44 -3.52
CA GLU A 68 9.34 9.99 -3.81
C GLU A 68 9.85 9.11 -2.66
N GLY A 69 10.59 8.07 -3.03
CA GLY A 69 11.13 7.11 -2.08
C GLY A 69 12.64 6.98 -2.16
N ARG A 70 13.16 6.06 -1.36
CA ARG A 70 14.56 5.62 -1.42
C ARG A 70 14.59 4.11 -1.44
N ASP A 71 15.42 3.55 -2.30
CA ASP A 71 15.66 2.12 -2.33
C ASP A 71 16.65 1.68 -1.24
N ARG A 72 16.92 0.37 -1.16
CA ARG A 72 17.87 -0.21 -0.21
C ARG A 72 19.32 0.25 -0.36
N PHE A 73 19.66 0.92 -1.47
CA PHE A 73 20.97 1.47 -1.77
C PHE A 73 21.01 2.99 -1.62
N ASP A 74 19.99 3.58 -0.98
CA ASP A 74 19.83 5.01 -0.77
C ASP A 74 19.67 5.83 -2.07
N ARG A 75 19.28 5.17 -3.17
CA ARG A 75 18.99 5.87 -4.44
C ARG A 75 17.55 6.35 -4.44
N THR A 76 17.33 7.57 -4.94
CA THR A 76 15.99 8.14 -5.09
C THR A 76 15.16 7.31 -6.06
N GLU A 77 13.98 6.90 -5.60
CA GLU A 77 12.94 6.31 -6.45
C GLU A 77 11.91 7.40 -6.79
N PRO A 78 11.64 7.63 -8.09
CA PRO A 78 10.76 8.73 -8.50
C PRO A 78 9.32 8.52 -8.02
N SER A 79 8.61 9.65 -7.90
CA SER A 79 7.17 9.67 -7.76
C SER A 79 6.49 9.01 -8.97
N PHE A 80 5.32 8.41 -8.75
CA PHE A 80 4.50 7.85 -9.82
C PHE A 80 3.02 8.08 -9.51
N PRO A 81 2.16 8.29 -10.52
CA PRO A 81 0.72 8.44 -10.30
C PRO A 81 0.10 7.09 -9.92
N VAL A 82 -0.86 7.11 -9.01
CA VAL A 82 -1.72 5.97 -8.69
C VAL A 82 -3.17 6.40 -8.80
N ASP A 83 -3.92 5.67 -9.61
CA ASP A 83 -5.37 5.77 -9.70
C ASP A 83 -5.98 4.86 -8.62
N PHE A 84 -6.42 5.46 -7.51
CA PHE A 84 -7.00 4.72 -6.40
C PHE A 84 -8.44 4.28 -6.66
N ASP A 85 -9.16 4.94 -7.58
CA ASP A 85 -10.49 4.49 -7.98
C ASP A 85 -10.39 3.12 -8.66
N SER A 86 -9.44 2.98 -9.59
CA SER A 86 -9.17 1.69 -10.24
C SER A 86 -8.53 0.66 -9.30
N LEU A 87 -7.62 1.09 -8.41
CA LEU A 87 -6.89 0.17 -7.51
C LEU A 87 -7.79 -0.42 -6.42
N THR A 88 -8.75 0.36 -5.91
CA THR A 88 -9.63 -0.05 -4.81
C THR A 88 -10.95 -0.64 -5.29
N ASP A 89 -11.22 -0.66 -6.60
CA ASP A 89 -12.43 -1.23 -7.18
C ASP A 89 -12.60 -2.71 -6.83
N GLY A 90 -13.75 -3.04 -6.25
CA GLY A 90 -14.10 -4.38 -5.77
C GLY A 90 -13.58 -4.74 -4.38
N PHE A 91 -12.85 -3.85 -3.69
CA PHE A 91 -12.40 -4.07 -2.33
C PHE A 91 -13.34 -3.44 -1.28
N VAL A 92 -13.46 -4.10 -0.14
CA VAL A 92 -14.19 -3.61 1.04
C VAL A 92 -13.28 -3.73 2.25
N LEU A 93 -13.28 -2.71 3.11
CA LEU A 93 -12.50 -2.76 4.36
C LEU A 93 -13.16 -3.72 5.36
N PRO A 94 -12.37 -4.53 6.07
CA PRO A 94 -12.88 -5.39 7.12
C PRO A 94 -13.34 -4.55 8.31
N GLU A 95 -14.48 -4.94 8.90
CA GLU A 95 -14.94 -4.48 10.22
C GLU A 95 -13.99 -4.97 11.33
#